data_AF-A0A0Q4UTG9-F1
#
_entry.id   AF-A0A0Q4UTG9-F1
#
_cell.length_a   1.000
_cell.length_b   1.000
_cell.length_c   1.000
_cell.angle_alpha   90.00
_cell.angle_beta   90.00
_cell.angle_gamma   90.00
#
_symmetry.space_group_name_H-M   'P 1'
#
loop_
_entity.id
_entity.type
_entity.pdbx_description
1 polymer ?
#
loop_
_entity_poly.entity_id
_entity_poly.type
_entity_poly.pdbx_seq_one_letter_code
_entity_poly.pdbx_strand_id
1 'polypeptide(L)'
;MQLIHNLRGSNSRALRNSVWALLTCVLLAPALAMPFTSEVDWSLVDFVFAAILLGTIGVACECAPRLSAPLAVRALIVIGTVAVVCTIWADAAVGIFD
;
A
#
# COMPACT_ATOMS: atom_id res chain seq x y z
N MET A 1 18.89 -24.31 17.93
CA MET A 1 19.33 -23.08 17.25
C MET A 1 19.39 -23.24 15.71
N GLN A 2 18.40 -23.90 15.07
CA GLN A 2 18.27 -23.97 13.60
C GLN A 2 16.87 -23.61 13.09
N LEU A 3 15.90 -23.44 13.99
CA LEU A 3 14.50 -23.12 13.65
C LEU A 3 14.28 -21.65 13.21
N ILE A 4 15.22 -20.75 13.50
CA ILE A 4 15.19 -19.35 13.06
C ILE A 4 15.80 -19.13 11.66
N HIS A 5 16.52 -20.11 11.11
CA HIS A 5 17.15 -19.99 9.79
C HIS A 5 16.20 -20.39 8.64
N ASN A 6 15.11 -21.11 8.94
CA ASN A 6 14.18 -21.63 7.93
C ASN A 6 13.04 -20.63 7.57
N LEU A 7 12.96 -19.48 8.24
CA LEU A 7 11.96 -18.44 7.94
C LEU A 7 12.33 -17.54 6.75
N ARG A 8 13.46 -17.79 6.08
CA ARG A 8 14.08 -16.81 5.16
C ARG A 8 14.10 -17.21 3.68
N GLY A 9 13.61 -18.40 3.30
CA GLY A 9 13.88 -18.95 1.96
C GLY A 9 12.77 -18.87 0.90
N SER A 10 11.48 -18.93 1.27
CA SER A 10 10.42 -19.27 0.29
C SER A 10 9.49 -18.11 -0.13
N ASN A 11 9.38 -17.03 0.66
CA ASN A 11 8.15 -16.23 0.65
C ASN A 11 8.21 -14.81 0.04
N SER A 12 9.28 -14.40 -0.64
CA SER A 12 9.36 -13.02 -1.19
C SER A 12 8.37 -12.77 -2.33
N ARG A 13 8.11 -13.79 -3.16
CA ARG A 13 7.08 -13.71 -4.22
C ARG A 13 5.68 -13.73 -3.64
N ALA A 14 5.40 -14.64 -2.71
CA ALA A 14 4.11 -14.71 -2.05
C ALA A 14 3.80 -13.42 -1.27
N LEU A 15 4.77 -12.85 -0.55
CA LEU A 15 4.61 -11.59 0.16
C LEU A 15 4.29 -10.42 -0.77
N ARG A 16 5.00 -10.31 -1.91
CA ARG A 16 4.70 -9.29 -2.93
C ARG A 16 3.28 -9.42 -3.47
N ASN A 17 2.87 -10.65 -3.80
CA ASN A 17 1.52 -10.92 -4.27
C ASN A 17 0.48 -10.57 -3.20
N SER A 18 0.74 -10.87 -1.92
CA SER A 18 -0.14 -10.49 -0.81
C SER A 18 -0.27 -8.98 -0.66
N VAL A 19 0.82 -8.21 -0.83
CA VAL A 19 0.75 -6.73 -0.79
C VAL A 19 -0.13 -6.19 -1.91
N TRP A 20 0.10 -6.62 -3.16
CA TRP A 20 -0.72 -6.17 -4.29
C TRP A 20 -2.19 -6.59 -4.14
N ALA A 21 -2.45 -7.79 -3.64
CA ALA A 21 -3.80 -8.26 -3.34
C ALA A 21 -4.48 -7.37 -2.29
N LEU A 22 -3.78 -7.04 -1.19
CA LEU A 22 -4.31 -6.16 -0.15
C LEU A 22 -4.64 -4.76 -0.70
N LEU A 23 -3.72 -4.15 -1.45
CA LEU A 23 -3.92 -2.83 -2.05
C LEU A 23 -5.12 -2.83 -3.04
N THR A 24 -5.26 -3.91 -3.81
CA THR A 24 -6.39 -4.10 -4.72
C THR A 24 -7.71 -4.25 -3.96
N CYS A 25 -7.72 -5.01 -2.86
CA CYS A 25 -8.91 -5.11 -2.00
C CYS A 25 -9.34 -3.76 -1.42
N VAL A 26 -8.38 -2.92 -1.00
CA VAL A 26 -8.66 -1.57 -0.52
C VAL A 26 -9.29 -0.72 -1.63
N LEU A 27 -8.76 -0.78 -2.85
CA LEU A 27 -9.29 -0.06 -4.00
C LEU A 27 -10.67 -0.56 -4.46
N LEU A 28 -10.95 -1.86 -4.28
CA LEU A 28 -12.24 -2.45 -4.63
C LEU A 28 -13.33 -2.15 -3.60
N ALA A 29 -12.97 -1.81 -2.35
CA ALA A 29 -13.96 -1.55 -1.31
C ALA A 29 -14.97 -0.45 -1.70
N PRO A 30 -14.56 0.72 -2.22
CA PRO A 30 -15.49 1.73 -2.72
C PRO A 30 -16.33 1.25 -3.91
N ALA A 31 -15.72 0.55 -4.87
CA ALA A 31 -16.42 0.04 -6.07
C ALA A 31 -17.52 -0.96 -5.71
N LEU A 32 -17.28 -1.77 -4.68
CA LEU A 32 -18.27 -2.71 -4.15
C LEU A 32 -19.29 -2.02 -3.25
N ALA A 33 -18.98 -0.88 -2.64
CA ALA A 33 -19.87 -0.16 -1.72
C ALA A 33 -20.89 0.74 -2.43
N MET A 34 -20.51 1.45 -3.49
CA MET A 34 -21.37 2.39 -4.23
C MET A 34 -22.74 1.86 -4.66
N PRO A 35 -22.89 0.58 -5.08
CA PRO A 35 -24.21 0.08 -5.45
C PRO A 35 -25.17 -0.04 -4.26
N PHE A 36 -24.66 -0.06 -3.02
CA PHE A 36 -25.45 -0.28 -1.81
C PHE A 36 -25.70 0.98 -1.00
N THR A 37 -24.90 2.03 -1.18
CA THR A 37 -25.02 3.28 -0.40
C THR A 37 -24.61 4.50 -1.22
N SER A 38 -25.31 5.61 -1.00
CA SER A 38 -24.95 6.93 -1.53
C SER A 38 -23.89 7.64 -0.69
N GLU A 39 -23.47 7.08 0.44
CA GLU A 39 -22.42 7.66 1.30
C GLU A 39 -21.02 7.54 0.67
N VAL A 40 -20.83 6.57 -0.22
CA VAL A 40 -19.59 6.38 -0.97
C VAL A 40 -19.86 6.74 -2.41
N ASP A 41 -19.44 7.93 -2.84
CA ASP A 41 -19.59 8.42 -4.21
C ASP A 41 -18.22 8.82 -4.75
N TRP A 42 -17.48 7.86 -5.28
CA TRP A 42 -16.20 8.11 -5.93
C TRP A 42 -16.38 8.17 -7.44
N SER A 43 -15.81 9.20 -8.04
CA SER A 43 -15.66 9.30 -9.47
C SER A 43 -14.56 8.36 -9.98
N LEU A 44 -14.50 8.19 -11.30
CA LEU A 44 -13.38 7.49 -11.95
C LEU A 44 -12.01 8.11 -11.58
N VAL A 45 -11.97 9.43 -11.37
CA VAL A 45 -10.74 10.16 -11.02
C VAL A 45 -10.24 9.74 -9.64
N ASP A 46 -11.14 9.55 -8.69
CA ASP A 46 -10.80 9.12 -7.33
C ASP A 46 -10.24 7.70 -7.32
N PHE A 47 -10.79 6.80 -8.14
CA PHE A 47 -10.22 5.46 -8.33
C PHE A 47 -8.82 5.51 -8.91
N VAL A 48 -8.58 6.35 -9.93
CA VAL A 48 -7.24 6.51 -10.52
C VAL A 48 -6.27 7.11 -9.51
N PHE A 49 -6.71 8.13 -8.78
CA PHE A 49 -5.92 8.77 -7.73
C PHE A 49 -5.54 7.77 -6.64
N ALA A 50 -6.51 7.04 -6.10
CA ALA A 50 -6.27 5.99 -5.11
C ALA A 50 -5.39 4.85 -5.65
N ALA A 51 -5.58 4.44 -6.90
CA ALA A 51 -4.75 3.40 -7.52
C ALA A 51 -3.29 3.83 -7.66
N ILE A 52 -3.03 5.07 -8.08
CA ILE A 52 -1.67 5.63 -8.14
C ILE A 52 -1.08 5.69 -6.73
N LEU A 53 -1.84 6.23 -5.78
CA LEU A 53 -1.40 6.46 -4.41
C LEU A 53 -1.07 5.14 -3.70
N LEU A 54 -1.96 4.15 -3.73
CA LEU A 54 -1.71 2.80 -3.20
C LEU A 54 -0.63 2.07 -4.00
N GLY A 55 -0.58 2.26 -5.31
CA GLY A 55 0.45 1.71 -6.19
C GLY A 55 1.87 2.15 -5.79
N THR A 56 2.04 3.37 -5.27
CA THR A 56 3.34 3.83 -4.76
C THR A 56 3.84 2.97 -3.59
N ILE A 57 2.95 2.50 -2.70
CA ILE A 57 3.30 1.57 -1.62
C ILE A 57 3.77 0.24 -2.19
N GLY A 58 3.04 -0.29 -3.18
CA GLY A 58 3.39 -1.55 -3.86
C GLY A 58 4.77 -1.46 -4.50
N VAL A 59 5.03 -0.40 -5.27
CA VAL A 59 6.33 -0.14 -5.92
C VAL A 59 7.44 0.03 -4.88
N ALA A 60 7.22 0.80 -3.80
CA ALA A 60 8.21 0.96 -2.74
C ALA A 60 8.58 -0.37 -2.10
N CYS A 61 7.60 -1.24 -1.84
CA CYS A 61 7.83 -2.60 -1.33
C CYS A 61 8.63 -3.48 -2.31
N GLU A 62 8.42 -3.33 -3.62
CA GLU A 62 9.16 -4.09 -4.64
C GLU A 62 10.58 -3.57 -4.89
N CYS A 63 10.77 -2.26 -4.75
CA CYS A 63 12.05 -1.60 -4.95
C CYS A 63 12.95 -1.71 -3.71
N ALA A 64 12.40 -1.67 -2.50
CA ALA A 64 13.17 -1.71 -1.25
C ALA A 64 14.20 -2.86 -1.16
N PRO A 65 13.90 -4.11 -1.59
CA PRO A 65 14.88 -5.20 -1.61
C PRO A 65 16.04 -4.97 -2.59
N ARG A 66 15.83 -4.17 -3.65
CA ARG A 66 16.82 -3.88 -4.69
C ARG A 66 17.81 -2.77 -4.31
N LEU A 67 17.52 -2.02 -3.24
CA LEU A 67 18.40 -0.97 -2.75
C LEU A 67 19.62 -1.56 -2.04
N SER A 68 20.82 -1.07 -2.36
CA SER A 68 22.07 -1.38 -1.65
C SER A 68 22.17 -0.63 -0.33
N ALA A 69 21.19 -0.79 0.55
CA ALA A 69 21.10 -0.11 1.84
C ALA A 69 20.93 -1.11 3.01
N PRO A 70 21.21 -0.71 4.27
CA PRO A 70 20.88 -1.52 5.45
C PRO A 70 19.37 -1.79 5.57
N LEU A 71 18.99 -2.90 6.20
CA LEU A 71 17.58 -3.27 6.37
C LEU A 71 16.75 -2.17 7.05
N ALA A 72 17.34 -1.49 8.05
CA ALA A 72 16.69 -0.38 8.75
C ALA A 72 16.34 0.78 7.80
N VAL A 73 17.24 1.14 6.89
CA VAL A 73 17.01 2.21 5.90
C VAL A 73 15.92 1.81 4.91
N ARG A 74 15.94 0.56 4.43
CA ARG A 74 14.88 0.04 3.53
C ARG A 74 13.51 0.06 4.22
N ALA A 75 13.45 -0.37 5.48
CA ALA A 75 12.23 -0.34 6.27
C ALA A 75 11.72 1.09 6.48
N LEU A 76 12.62 2.04 6.77
CA LEU A 76 12.28 3.45 6.92
C LEU A 76 11.70 4.03 5.63
N ILE A 77 12.24 3.67 4.46
CA ILE A 77 11.71 4.12 3.16
C ILE A 77 10.28 3.62 2.95
N VAL A 78 10.01 2.34 3.23
CA VAL A 78 8.67 1.75 3.08
C VAL A 78 7.69 2.38 4.07
N ILE A 79 8.07 2.47 5.35
CA ILE A 79 7.23 3.07 6.40
C ILE A 79 6.96 4.54 6.09
N GLY A 80 7.98 5.29 5.67
CA GLY A 80 7.84 6.70 5.26
C GLY A 80 6.92 6.86 4.06
N THR A 81 7.01 5.98 3.06
CA THR A 81 6.10 5.97 1.91
C THR A 81 4.65 5.74 2.36
N VAL A 82 4.42 4.75 3.23
CA VAL A 82 3.09 4.48 3.79
C VAL A 82 2.58 5.68 4.58
N ALA A 83 3.41 6.32 5.40
CA ALA A 83 3.03 7.51 6.16
C ALA A 83 2.61 8.66 5.24
N VAL A 84 3.40 8.98 4.21
CA VAL A 84 3.07 10.02 3.24
C VAL A 84 1.77 9.70 2.50
N VAL A 85 1.59 8.45 2.06
CA VAL A 85 0.34 8.02 1.43
C VAL A 85 -0.85 8.20 2.37
N CYS A 86 -0.73 7.78 3.62
CA CYS A 86 -1.79 7.97 4.62
C CYS A 86 -2.09 9.45 4.87
N THR A 87 -1.07 10.31 4.88
CA THR A 87 -1.25 11.77 5.02
C THR A 87 -2.02 12.34 3.83
N ILE A 88 -1.61 12.02 2.60
CA ILE A 88 -2.30 12.47 1.38
C ILE A 88 -3.74 11.94 1.36
N TRP A 89 -3.95 10.69 1.77
CA TRP A 89 -5.28 10.10 1.82
C TRP A 89 -6.18 10.78 2.86
N ALA A 90 -5.64 11.04 4.04
CA ALA A 90 -6.39 11.67 5.13
C ALA A 90 -6.76 13.11 4.77
N ASP A 91 -5.88 13.83 4.07
CA ASP A 91 -6.18 15.15 3.53
C ASP A 91 -7.25 15.07 2.43
N ALA A 92 -7.13 14.15 1.48
CA ALA A 92 -8.15 13.97 0.44
C ALA A 92 -9.53 13.54 0.99
N ALA A 93 -9.56 12.83 2.13
CA ALA A 93 -10.81 12.33 2.73
C ALA A 93 -11.45 13.31 3.73
N VAL A 94 -10.63 14.03 4.51
CA VAL A 94 -11.08 14.83 5.65
C VAL A 94 -10.71 16.31 5.52
N GLY A 95 -9.73 16.67 4.68
CA GLY A 95 -9.22 18.04 4.55
C GLY A 95 -8.42 18.46 5.78
N ILE A 96 -7.43 17.66 6.21
CA ILE A 96 -6.69 17.92 7.45
C ILE A 96 -5.85 19.19 7.36
N PHE A 97 -5.46 19.60 6.15
CA PHE A 97 -4.64 20.81 5.93
C PHE A 97 -5.42 22.01 5.38
N ASP A 98 -6.74 21.89 5.21
CA ASP A 98 -7.63 22.94 4.71
C ASP A 98 -8.25 23.82 5.81
#